data_AF-A0A1Q6K4Y2-F1
#
_entry.id   AF-A0A1Q6K4Y2-F1
#
_cell.length_a   1.000
_cell.length_b   1.000
_cell.length_c   1.000
_cell.angle_alpha   90.00
_cell.angle_beta   90.00
_cell.angle_gamma   90.00
#
_symmetry.space_group_name_H-M   'P 1'
#
loop_
_entity.id
_entity.type
_entity.pdbx_description
1 polymer ?
#
loop_
_entity_poly.entity_id
_entity_poly.type
_entity_poly.pdbx_seq_one_letter_code
_entity_poly.pdbx_strand_id
1 'polypeptide(L)'
;MKKRFIITLVVVIVLVLIVGIIAIGIGLYHDFKQESELISECEQIKELTNEENLDTEKINEMLTRRISDGEYLQVEEALKEYLTARFQNITKISEILNNEKLENILTIDNYKNDGPEFATTKEYIENTKQELQDLKKRYEELFTEETVMSYINNKNLDSYYVDFYKQELIGNPEDSKDNIVEHEIDGIITILNSYNSVIDFLITNKNSWKIEGENIVFANQESSEKFLELINDMLENIPGTLIEKDFGTYEIPVDWIESVAHSTNDKFFYVKEGQENENRPDNISVNEGTNKYPADEHEKFRSAILNQLSMQIGGDENVELNANGSNTKNGYVVYTFNIKDKDTTTTQYYIVGDYKYVLIHETTFGDSNETDSAAQKIIDTFKWKEQEE
;
A
#
# COMPACT_ATOMS: atom_id res chain seq x y z
N MET A 1 -1.94 20.98 0.01
CA MET A 1 -2.23 19.61 0.48
C MET A 1 -1.91 19.57 1.97
N LYS A 2 -2.79 19.01 2.81
CA LYS A 2 -2.56 18.97 4.27
C LYS A 2 -1.54 17.88 4.57
N LYS A 3 -0.69 18.11 5.60
CA LYS A 3 0.33 17.23 6.23
C LYS A 3 0.02 15.72 6.34
N ARG A 4 -1.21 15.29 6.12
CA ARG A 4 -1.67 13.90 6.32
C ARG A 4 -1.30 12.94 5.19
N PHE A 5 -1.00 13.43 3.99
CA PHE A 5 -0.71 12.57 2.83
C PHE A 5 0.52 11.66 3.05
N ILE A 6 1.45 12.10 3.91
CA ILE A 6 2.76 11.47 4.10
C ILE A 6 2.85 10.71 5.45
N ILE A 7 2.14 11.17 6.49
CA ILE A 7 2.36 10.71 7.87
C ILE A 7 1.93 9.25 8.12
N THR A 8 0.94 8.72 7.38
CA THR A 8 0.45 7.34 7.59
C THR A 8 1.45 6.26 7.13
N LEU A 9 2.45 6.66 6.33
CA LEU A 9 3.36 5.76 5.62
C LEU A 9 4.44 5.10 6.51
N VAL A 10 4.82 5.76 7.61
CA VAL A 10 5.92 5.30 8.48
C VAL A 10 5.55 4.05 9.28
N VAL A 11 4.26 3.81 9.54
CA VAL A 11 3.80 2.74 10.46
C VAL A 11 3.71 1.38 9.75
N VAL A 12 3.50 1.33 8.43
CA VAL A 12 3.27 0.07 7.71
C VAL A 12 4.56 -0.60 7.25
N ILE A 13 5.58 0.19 6.90
CA ILE A 13 6.90 -0.26 6.40
C ILE A 13 7.69 -1.13 7.42
N VAL A 14 7.27 -1.08 8.67
CA VAL A 14 7.86 -1.71 9.86
C VAL A 14 7.53 -3.22 9.95
N LEU A 15 6.42 -3.69 9.36
CA LEU A 15 5.86 -5.03 9.63
C LEU A 15 6.66 -6.23 9.06
N VAL A 16 7.58 -6.00 8.12
CA VAL A 16 8.00 -7.05 7.17
C VAL A 16 9.48 -7.40 7.26
N LEU A 17 10.17 -6.93 8.29
CA LEU A 17 11.59 -7.21 8.41
C LEU A 17 11.92 -8.68 8.73
N ILE A 18 11.10 -9.47 9.43
CA ILE A 18 11.52 -10.84 9.82
C ILE A 18 10.32 -11.80 9.95
N VAL A 19 9.79 -12.34 8.84
CA VAL A 19 8.79 -13.45 8.86
C VAL A 19 9.46 -14.83 8.86
N GLY A 20 10.76 -14.94 8.51
CA GLY A 20 11.47 -16.22 8.40
C GLY A 20 12.00 -16.84 9.71
N ILE A 21 11.33 -16.70 10.86
CA ILE A 21 11.69 -17.50 12.07
C ILE A 21 10.51 -18.43 12.37
N ILE A 22 10.41 -19.54 11.63
CA ILE A 22 9.63 -20.69 12.08
C ILE A 22 10.59 -21.65 12.77
N ALA A 23 10.38 -21.74 14.08
CA ALA A 23 11.06 -22.66 14.95
C ALA A 23 10.69 -24.14 14.66
N ILE A 24 11.69 -24.99 14.93
CA ILE A 24 11.65 -26.41 15.33
C ILE A 24 11.98 -27.43 14.23
N GLY A 25 13.24 -27.87 14.24
CA GLY A 25 13.53 -29.26 14.61
C GLY A 25 14.71 -29.89 13.88
N ILE A 26 15.81 -30.15 14.61
CA ILE A 26 16.48 -31.46 14.76
C ILE A 26 17.56 -31.30 15.85
N GLY A 27 17.45 -32.10 16.90
CA GLY A 27 18.61 -32.33 17.77
C GLY A 27 19.68 -33.10 17.00
N LEU A 28 20.94 -32.71 17.16
CA LEU A 28 22.09 -33.60 17.42
C LEU A 28 23.38 -32.75 17.54
N TYR A 29 23.64 -32.28 18.76
CA TYR A 29 24.97 -32.28 19.42
C TYR A 29 26.16 -31.58 18.73
N HIS A 30 26.25 -30.24 18.79
CA HIS A 30 27.42 -29.46 19.25
C HIS A 30 27.10 -27.94 19.31
N ASP A 31 27.58 -27.22 20.34
CA ASP A 31 27.59 -25.74 20.52
C ASP A 31 26.30 -24.90 20.35
N PHE A 32 25.17 -25.34 20.93
CA PHE A 32 23.89 -24.62 20.96
C PHE A 32 23.88 -23.19 21.54
N LYS A 33 24.94 -22.75 22.23
CA LYS A 33 24.90 -21.46 22.95
C LYS A 33 24.93 -20.28 21.98
N GLN A 34 25.89 -20.25 21.05
CA GLN A 34 26.04 -19.12 20.13
C GLN A 34 24.90 -19.06 19.12
N GLU A 35 24.41 -20.21 18.66
CA GLU A 35 23.21 -20.30 17.81
C GLU A 35 21.99 -19.70 18.51
N SER A 36 21.73 -20.11 19.75
CA SER A 36 20.62 -19.56 20.54
C SER A 36 20.78 -18.06 20.81
N GLU A 37 22.01 -17.58 20.99
CA GLU A 37 22.28 -16.15 21.17
C GLU A 37 22.02 -15.36 19.88
N LEU A 38 22.42 -15.88 18.72
CA LEU A 38 22.15 -15.27 17.41
C LEU A 38 20.65 -15.27 17.07
N ILE A 39 19.94 -16.37 17.29
CA ILE A 39 18.49 -16.46 17.08
C ILE A 39 17.78 -15.45 17.99
N SER A 40 18.14 -15.39 19.26
CA SER A 40 17.54 -14.42 20.20
C SER A 40 17.84 -12.97 19.82
N GLU A 41 19.01 -12.70 19.23
CA GLU A 41 19.33 -11.38 18.70
C GLU A 41 18.47 -11.02 17.48
N CYS A 42 18.23 -11.96 16.56
CA CYS A 42 17.30 -11.77 15.45
C CYS A 42 15.87 -11.47 15.95
N GLU A 43 15.39 -12.19 16.96
CA GLU A 43 14.07 -11.95 17.57
C GLU A 43 13.98 -10.55 18.21
N GLN A 44 15.01 -10.10 18.92
CA GLN A 44 15.05 -8.76 19.49
C GLN A 44 15.09 -7.67 18.41
N ILE A 45 15.86 -7.86 17.34
CA ILE A 45 15.87 -6.92 16.20
C ILE A 45 14.47 -6.87 15.59
N LYS A 46 13.82 -8.03 15.39
CA LYS A 46 12.44 -8.13 14.88
C LYS A 46 11.47 -7.32 15.71
N GLU A 47 11.50 -7.51 17.03
CA GLU A 47 10.62 -6.79 17.95
C GLU A 47 10.81 -5.27 17.82
N LEU A 48 12.06 -4.79 17.86
CA LEU A 48 12.36 -3.36 17.72
C LEU A 48 11.94 -2.79 16.38
N THR A 49 12.15 -3.55 15.30
CA THR A 49 11.76 -3.12 13.97
C THR A 49 10.26 -3.19 13.73
N ASN A 50 9.49 -3.78 14.66
CA ASN A 50 8.04 -3.90 14.62
C ASN A 50 7.32 -2.88 15.53
N GLU A 51 8.06 -2.04 16.27
CA GLU A 51 7.50 -1.02 17.15
C GLU A 51 6.95 0.18 16.36
N GLU A 52 5.83 0.76 16.82
CA GLU A 52 5.23 1.97 16.22
C GLU A 52 6.21 3.15 16.18
N ASN A 53 7.07 3.25 17.21
CA ASN A 53 8.12 4.26 17.29
C ASN A 53 9.48 3.58 17.20
N LEU A 54 10.04 3.51 15.99
CA LEU A 54 11.34 2.91 15.74
C LEU A 54 12.47 3.61 16.51
N ASP A 55 13.13 2.86 17.40
CA ASP A 55 14.40 3.26 18.01
C ASP A 55 15.57 2.92 17.07
N THR A 56 15.81 3.80 16.10
CA THR A 56 16.85 3.60 15.09
C THR A 56 18.26 3.54 15.69
N GLU A 57 18.51 4.22 16.82
CA GLU A 57 19.80 4.16 17.51
C GLU A 57 20.04 2.77 18.09
N LYS A 58 19.05 2.22 18.79
CA LYS A 58 19.12 0.87 19.38
C LYS A 58 19.21 -0.23 18.32
N ILE A 59 18.46 -0.12 17.23
CA ILE A 59 18.54 -1.07 16.10
C ILE A 59 19.96 -1.06 15.53
N ASN A 60 20.53 0.13 15.28
CA ASN A 60 21.90 0.25 14.79
C ASN A 60 22.94 -0.30 15.78
N GLU A 61 22.75 -0.12 17.09
CA GLU A 61 23.62 -0.72 18.11
C GLU A 61 23.62 -2.25 18.01
N MET A 62 22.44 -2.87 17.88
CA MET A 62 22.30 -4.32 17.75
C MET A 62 22.92 -4.86 16.46
N LEU A 63 22.73 -4.15 15.35
CA LEU A 63 23.32 -4.52 14.04
C LEU A 63 24.84 -4.34 14.00
N THR A 64 25.44 -3.58 14.91
CA THR A 64 26.88 -3.31 14.89
C THR A 64 27.67 -4.03 15.99
N ARG A 65 27.04 -4.39 17.11
CA ARG A 65 27.72 -5.16 18.17
C ARG A 65 28.12 -6.56 17.71
N ARG A 66 28.98 -7.22 18.47
CA ARG A 66 29.40 -8.63 18.28
C ARG A 66 29.03 -9.46 19.50
N ILE A 67 28.39 -10.60 19.29
CA ILE A 67 27.97 -11.51 20.38
C ILE A 67 28.54 -12.93 20.24
N SER A 68 29.12 -13.26 19.09
CA SER A 68 29.71 -14.56 18.80
C SER A 68 31.22 -14.49 18.52
N ASP A 69 31.86 -15.65 18.43
CA ASP A 69 33.28 -15.84 18.12
C ASP A 69 33.50 -16.95 17.07
N GLY A 70 34.76 -17.14 16.64
CA GLY A 70 35.14 -18.22 15.74
C GLY A 70 34.42 -18.20 14.38
N GLU A 71 33.90 -19.35 13.96
CA GLU A 71 33.12 -19.50 12.73
C GLU A 71 31.73 -18.85 12.85
N TYR A 72 31.13 -18.84 14.05
CA TYR A 72 29.87 -18.12 14.30
C TYR A 72 30.00 -16.62 14.14
N LEU A 73 31.16 -16.03 14.46
CA LEU A 73 31.41 -14.61 14.18
C LEU A 73 31.28 -14.27 12.70
N GLN A 74 31.71 -15.18 11.81
CA GLN A 74 31.59 -14.96 10.37
C GLN A 74 30.13 -15.08 9.91
N VAL A 75 29.34 -15.98 10.53
CA VAL A 75 27.89 -16.07 10.33
C VAL A 75 27.19 -14.81 10.83
N GLU A 76 27.51 -14.34 12.03
CA GLU A 76 26.97 -13.11 12.62
C GLU A 76 27.25 -11.91 11.73
N GLU A 77 28.47 -11.79 11.21
CA GLU A 77 28.84 -10.71 10.29
C GLU A 77 28.03 -10.76 9.00
N ALA A 78 27.90 -11.93 8.38
CA ALA A 78 27.08 -12.08 7.18
C ALA A 78 25.60 -11.73 7.44
N LEU A 79 25.04 -12.19 8.56
CA LEU A 79 23.69 -11.85 9.00
C LEU A 79 23.52 -10.34 9.20
N LYS A 80 24.40 -9.71 9.99
CA LYS A 80 24.27 -8.29 10.33
C LYS A 80 24.56 -7.38 9.14
N GLU A 81 25.47 -7.75 8.24
CA GLU A 81 25.69 -7.05 6.98
C GLU A 81 24.42 -7.07 6.10
N TYR A 82 23.76 -8.23 5.99
CA TYR A 82 22.49 -8.38 5.27
C TYR A 82 21.35 -7.57 5.91
N LEU A 83 21.13 -7.73 7.21
CA LEU A 83 20.08 -7.00 7.95
C LEU A 83 20.30 -5.48 7.91
N THR A 84 21.56 -5.03 7.99
CA THR A 84 21.92 -3.61 7.85
C THR A 84 21.55 -3.09 6.47
N ALA A 85 21.83 -3.85 5.40
CA ALA A 85 21.49 -3.44 4.04
C ALA A 85 19.98 -3.26 3.85
N ARG A 86 19.17 -4.17 4.41
CA ARG A 86 17.70 -4.06 4.41
C ARG A 86 17.21 -2.85 5.20
N PHE A 87 17.69 -2.69 6.43
CA PHE A 87 17.29 -1.59 7.30
C PHE A 87 17.64 -0.22 6.68
N GLN A 88 18.84 -0.08 6.10
CA GLN A 88 19.26 1.16 5.45
C GLN A 88 18.46 1.47 4.18
N ASN A 89 18.17 0.46 3.35
CA ASN A 89 17.37 0.66 2.15
C ASN A 89 15.95 1.15 2.49
N ILE A 90 15.29 0.50 3.45
CA ILE A 90 13.97 0.88 3.93
C ILE A 90 13.97 2.28 4.58
N THR A 91 14.97 2.56 5.43
CA THR A 91 15.11 3.88 6.06
C THR A 91 15.25 4.97 5.00
N LYS A 92 16.05 4.73 3.95
CA LYS A 92 16.26 5.68 2.86
C LYS A 92 14.98 5.93 2.05
N ILE A 93 14.23 4.87 1.76
CA ILE A 93 12.90 4.97 1.14
C ILE A 93 12.01 5.87 2.01
N SER A 94 11.89 5.56 3.30
CA SER A 94 11.08 6.34 4.25
C SER A 94 11.49 7.81 4.31
N GLU A 95 12.78 8.14 4.34
CA GLU A 95 13.28 9.53 4.31
C GLU A 95 12.80 10.30 3.08
N ILE A 96 12.80 9.66 1.90
CA ILE A 96 12.38 10.30 0.65
C ILE A 96 10.88 10.51 0.64
N LEU A 97 10.10 9.47 0.97
CA LEU A 97 8.65 9.53 0.96
C LEU A 97 8.12 10.53 2.00
N ASN A 98 8.88 10.75 3.09
CA ASN A 98 8.57 11.73 4.13
C ASN A 98 9.14 13.14 3.91
N ASN A 99 9.71 13.41 2.74
CA ASN A 99 10.36 14.69 2.50
C ASN A 99 9.34 15.81 2.22
N GLU A 100 9.30 16.83 3.09
CA GLU A 100 8.41 18.00 2.94
C GLU A 100 8.57 18.72 1.60
N LYS A 101 9.70 18.57 0.89
CA LYS A 101 9.87 19.12 -0.46
C LYS A 101 8.85 18.57 -1.46
N LEU A 102 8.39 17.32 -1.31
CA LEU A 102 7.37 16.71 -2.17
C LEU A 102 6.06 17.50 -2.12
N GLU A 103 5.67 18.00 -0.93
CA GLU A 103 4.44 18.78 -0.76
C GLU A 103 4.53 20.18 -1.39
N ASN A 104 5.76 20.67 -1.61
CA ASN A 104 6.01 22.04 -2.04
C ASN A 104 6.11 22.20 -3.56
N ILE A 105 6.15 21.12 -4.34
CA ILE A 105 6.36 21.15 -5.80
C ILE A 105 5.31 22.02 -6.52
N LEU A 106 4.02 21.81 -6.24
CA LEU A 106 2.91 22.54 -6.86
C LEU A 106 2.37 23.69 -6.00
N THR A 107 3.27 24.42 -5.33
CA THR A 107 2.91 25.58 -4.50
C THR A 107 3.24 26.90 -5.16
N ILE A 108 2.50 27.95 -4.79
CA ILE A 108 2.77 29.32 -5.24
C ILE A 108 4.19 29.78 -4.86
N ASP A 109 4.69 29.36 -3.71
CA ASP A 109 6.05 29.70 -3.29
C ASP A 109 7.10 29.07 -4.20
N ASN A 110 6.91 27.80 -4.61
CA ASN A 110 7.78 27.21 -5.63
C ASN A 110 7.66 27.94 -6.98
N TYR A 111 6.45 28.31 -7.39
CA TYR A 111 6.22 29.01 -8.66
C TYR A 111 6.90 30.39 -8.71
N LYS A 112 6.99 31.09 -7.57
CA LYS A 112 7.72 32.36 -7.45
C LYS A 112 9.23 32.17 -7.49
N ASN A 113 9.73 31.09 -6.88
CA ASN A 113 11.16 30.90 -6.64
C ASN A 113 11.88 30.23 -7.83
N ASP A 114 11.22 29.30 -8.52
CA ASP A 114 11.83 28.52 -9.60
C ASP A 114 11.10 28.69 -10.95
N GLY A 115 9.92 29.33 -10.95
CA GLY A 115 9.22 29.68 -12.18
C GLY A 115 9.86 30.85 -12.93
N PRO A 116 9.56 31.00 -14.24
CA PRO A 116 8.66 30.15 -15.03
C PRO A 116 9.36 28.98 -15.72
N GLU A 117 10.67 28.80 -15.55
CA GLU A 117 11.44 27.74 -16.22
C GLU A 117 11.47 26.42 -15.43
N PHE A 118 11.27 26.47 -14.11
CA PHE A 118 11.18 25.32 -13.21
C PHE A 118 12.38 24.36 -13.27
N ALA A 119 13.58 24.89 -13.51
CA ALA A 119 14.78 24.09 -13.72
C ALA A 119 15.12 23.23 -12.49
N THR A 120 15.07 23.81 -11.29
CA THR A 120 15.39 23.11 -10.04
C THR A 120 14.31 22.08 -9.69
N THR A 121 13.04 22.42 -9.96
CA THR A 121 11.88 21.56 -9.72
C THR A 121 11.94 20.33 -10.61
N LYS A 122 12.23 20.50 -11.91
CA LYS A 122 12.38 19.39 -12.87
C LYS A 122 13.54 18.47 -12.49
N GLU A 123 14.68 19.04 -12.10
CA GLU A 123 15.83 18.27 -11.62
C GLU A 123 15.49 17.48 -10.35
N TYR A 124 14.81 18.10 -9.38
CA TYR A 124 14.39 17.42 -8.15
C TYR A 124 13.42 16.27 -8.42
N ILE A 125 12.41 16.47 -9.27
CA ILE A 125 11.45 15.42 -9.64
C ILE A 125 12.18 14.23 -10.29
N GLU A 126 13.05 14.49 -11.26
CA GLU A 126 13.73 13.42 -12.00
C GLU A 126 14.70 12.65 -11.11
N ASN A 127 15.52 13.34 -10.32
CA ASN A 127 16.45 12.70 -9.38
C ASN A 127 15.71 11.87 -8.32
N THR A 128 14.60 12.38 -7.79
CA THR A 128 13.80 11.66 -6.79
C THR A 128 13.19 10.39 -7.39
N LYS A 129 12.65 10.46 -8.61
CA LYS A 129 12.13 9.27 -9.31
C LYS A 129 13.21 8.24 -9.54
N GLN A 130 14.38 8.65 -10.03
CA GLN A 130 15.49 7.73 -10.28
C GLN A 130 15.98 7.07 -8.98
N GLU A 131 16.14 7.86 -7.90
CA GLU A 131 16.55 7.33 -6.60
C GLU A 131 15.54 6.33 -6.05
N LEU A 132 14.24 6.62 -6.16
CA LEU A 132 13.17 5.69 -5.76
C LEU A 132 13.16 4.40 -6.60
N GLN A 133 13.39 4.49 -7.91
CA GLN A 133 13.49 3.31 -8.79
C GLN A 133 14.69 2.44 -8.44
N ASP A 134 15.84 3.05 -8.17
CA ASP A 134 17.05 2.33 -7.76
C ASP A 134 16.87 1.67 -6.39
N LEU A 135 16.22 2.37 -5.45
CA LEU A 135 15.89 1.84 -4.13
C LEU A 135 14.88 0.70 -4.19
N LYS A 136 13.85 0.79 -5.05
CA LYS A 136 12.88 -0.28 -5.31
C LYS A 136 13.56 -1.53 -5.84
N LYS A 137 14.42 -1.37 -6.86
CA LYS A 137 15.20 -2.48 -7.42
C LYS A 137 16.08 -3.13 -6.35
N ARG A 138 16.73 -2.31 -5.51
CA ARG A 138 17.54 -2.82 -4.41
C ARG A 138 16.70 -3.55 -3.35
N TYR A 139 15.52 -3.03 -3.03
CA TYR A 139 14.56 -3.68 -2.14
C TYR A 139 14.22 -5.07 -2.67
N GLU A 140 13.81 -5.19 -3.94
CA GLU A 140 13.52 -6.47 -4.60
C GLU A 140 14.71 -7.44 -4.56
N GLU A 141 15.91 -6.96 -4.91
CA GLU A 141 17.13 -7.78 -4.91
C GLU A 141 17.44 -8.35 -3.52
N LEU A 142 17.18 -7.61 -2.44
CA LEU A 142 17.45 -8.05 -1.07
C LEU A 142 16.59 -9.25 -0.62
N PHE A 143 15.53 -9.59 -1.34
CA PHE A 143 14.72 -10.79 -1.08
C PHE A 143 15.06 -11.97 -2.01
N THR A 144 16.09 -11.85 -2.83
CA THR A 144 16.54 -12.97 -3.68
C THR A 144 17.49 -13.89 -2.92
N GLU A 145 17.38 -15.20 -3.15
CA GLU A 145 18.33 -16.17 -2.60
C GLU A 145 19.78 -15.85 -3.01
N GLU A 146 20.00 -15.40 -4.25
CA GLU A 146 21.32 -14.99 -4.74
C GLU A 146 21.94 -13.89 -3.87
N THR A 147 21.18 -12.85 -3.55
CA THR A 147 21.68 -11.72 -2.76
C THR A 147 21.94 -12.16 -1.32
N VAL A 148 21.02 -12.91 -0.70
CA VAL A 148 21.20 -13.43 0.66
C VAL A 148 22.48 -14.28 0.74
N MET A 149 22.65 -15.22 -0.18
CA MET A 149 23.80 -16.11 -0.16
C MET A 149 25.12 -15.40 -0.48
N SER A 150 25.08 -14.25 -1.16
CA SER A 150 26.29 -13.45 -1.44
C SER A 150 27.02 -12.97 -0.18
N TYR A 151 26.33 -12.81 0.95
CA TYR A 151 26.91 -12.36 2.23
C TYR A 151 27.70 -13.47 2.97
N ILE A 152 27.34 -14.74 2.77
CA ILE A 152 27.95 -15.88 3.49
C ILE A 152 28.93 -16.68 2.62
N ASN A 153 28.70 -16.78 1.30
CA ASN A 153 29.45 -17.68 0.41
C ASN A 153 30.94 -17.37 0.31
N ASN A 154 31.35 -16.12 0.56
CA ASN A 154 32.75 -15.71 0.51
C ASN A 154 33.52 -15.92 1.83
N LYS A 155 32.86 -16.36 2.90
CA LYS A 155 33.45 -16.54 4.24
C LYS A 155 34.17 -17.89 4.41
N ASN A 156 34.14 -18.77 3.40
CA ASN A 156 34.83 -20.08 3.41
C ASN A 156 34.49 -20.93 4.65
N LEU A 157 33.20 -20.97 5.00
CA LEU A 157 32.65 -21.77 6.07
C LEU A 157 32.27 -23.17 5.56
N ASP A 158 32.20 -24.14 6.46
CA ASP A 158 31.63 -25.44 6.11
C ASP A 158 30.10 -25.35 5.88
N SER A 159 29.51 -26.42 5.36
CA SER A 159 28.09 -26.44 5.04
C SER A 159 27.19 -26.25 6.26
N TYR A 160 27.65 -26.63 7.46
CA TYR A 160 26.84 -26.50 8.67
C TYR A 160 26.52 -25.04 8.97
N TYR A 161 27.53 -24.16 8.96
CA TYR A 161 27.33 -22.73 9.22
C TYR A 161 26.53 -22.03 8.10
N VAL A 162 26.73 -22.45 6.86
CA VAL A 162 25.99 -21.91 5.71
C VAL A 162 24.51 -22.32 5.77
N ASP A 163 24.22 -23.58 6.13
CA ASP A 163 22.87 -24.08 6.31
C ASP A 163 22.19 -23.40 7.51
N PHE A 164 22.91 -23.22 8.63
CA PHE A 164 22.40 -22.48 9.79
C PHE A 164 22.03 -21.04 9.42
N TYR A 165 22.89 -20.32 8.70
CA TYR A 165 22.59 -18.99 8.18
C TYR A 165 21.32 -18.97 7.32
N LYS A 166 21.24 -19.85 6.32
CA LYS A 166 20.14 -19.86 5.36
C LYS A 166 18.81 -20.30 5.99
N GLN A 167 18.82 -21.39 6.75
CA GLN A 167 17.59 -22.06 7.19
C GLN A 167 17.09 -21.52 8.52
N GLU A 168 17.98 -21.23 9.48
CA GLU A 168 17.59 -20.89 10.86
C GLU A 168 17.59 -19.38 11.13
N LEU A 169 18.45 -18.61 10.45
CA LEU A 169 18.53 -17.15 10.67
C LEU A 169 17.75 -16.33 9.63
N ILE A 170 17.76 -16.74 8.36
CA ILE A 170 17.09 -16.00 7.28
C ILE A 170 15.73 -16.61 6.91
N GLY A 171 15.65 -17.94 6.76
CA GLY A 171 14.47 -18.61 6.23
C GLY A 171 14.30 -18.38 4.73
N ASN A 172 13.06 -18.48 4.22
CA ASN A 172 12.74 -18.05 2.87
C ASN A 172 12.57 -16.51 2.84
N PRO A 173 13.44 -15.76 2.15
CA PRO A 173 13.33 -14.31 2.13
C PRO A 173 12.03 -13.86 1.43
N GLU A 174 11.56 -14.58 0.41
CA GLU A 174 10.35 -14.23 -0.33
C GLU A 174 9.09 -14.24 0.56
N ASP A 175 9.02 -15.13 1.56
CA ASP A 175 7.92 -15.16 2.54
C ASP A 175 7.85 -13.88 3.39
N SER A 176 8.96 -13.14 3.46
CA SER A 176 9.08 -11.89 4.18
C SER A 176 9.06 -10.67 3.26
N LYS A 177 8.66 -10.81 2.00
CA LYS A 177 8.50 -9.68 1.09
C LYS A 177 7.02 -9.28 1.03
N ASP A 178 6.72 -8.01 1.27
CA ASP A 178 5.39 -7.44 0.96
C ASP A 178 5.44 -6.62 -0.32
N ASN A 179 4.26 -6.38 -0.88
CA ASN A 179 4.11 -5.50 -2.05
C ASN A 179 3.79 -4.04 -1.66
N ILE A 180 3.73 -3.74 -0.36
CA ILE A 180 3.37 -2.42 0.16
C ILE A 180 4.48 -1.43 -0.16
N VAL A 181 5.74 -1.77 0.15
CA VAL A 181 6.87 -0.86 -0.13
C VAL A 181 6.95 -0.50 -1.61
N GLU A 182 6.78 -1.48 -2.49
CA GLU A 182 6.78 -1.27 -3.93
C GLU A 182 5.60 -0.42 -4.40
N HIS A 183 4.41 -0.68 -3.88
CA HIS A 183 3.20 0.07 -4.17
C HIS A 183 3.34 1.55 -3.79
N GLU A 184 3.89 1.83 -2.62
CA GLU A 184 4.11 3.19 -2.12
C GLU A 184 5.13 3.95 -2.98
N ILE A 185 6.21 3.28 -3.40
CA ILE A 185 7.19 3.86 -4.32
C ILE A 185 6.53 4.18 -5.68
N ASP A 186 5.81 3.22 -6.26
CA ASP A 186 5.10 3.41 -7.54
C ASP A 186 4.06 4.53 -7.43
N GLY A 187 3.44 4.65 -6.26
CA GLY A 187 2.49 5.70 -5.96
C GLY A 187 3.11 7.09 -5.97
N ILE A 188 4.23 7.29 -5.27
CA ILE A 188 4.96 8.55 -5.30
C ILE A 188 5.50 8.86 -6.70
N ILE A 189 6.00 7.86 -7.43
CA ILE A 189 6.44 8.05 -8.83
C ILE A 189 5.27 8.52 -9.70
N THR A 190 4.07 7.99 -9.51
CA THR A 190 2.85 8.41 -10.22
C THR A 190 2.52 9.87 -9.93
N ILE A 191 2.55 10.28 -8.65
CA ILE A 191 2.33 11.68 -8.24
C ILE A 191 3.38 12.60 -8.85
N LEU A 192 4.65 12.21 -8.82
CA LEU A 192 5.75 12.98 -9.42
C LEU A 192 5.58 13.13 -10.93
N ASN A 193 5.05 12.11 -11.63
CA ASN A 193 4.71 12.22 -13.05
C ASN A 193 3.56 13.21 -13.30
N SER A 194 2.54 13.22 -12.44
CA SER A 194 1.44 14.19 -12.53
C SER A 194 1.93 15.62 -12.26
N TYR A 195 2.78 15.81 -11.25
CA TYR A 195 3.44 17.09 -11.01
C TYR A 195 4.26 17.55 -12.21
N ASN A 196 5.03 16.65 -12.81
CA ASN A 196 5.81 16.94 -14.01
C ASN A 196 4.91 17.40 -15.17
N SER A 197 3.76 16.76 -15.36
CA SER A 197 2.77 17.14 -16.38
C SER A 197 2.22 18.55 -16.16
N VAL A 198 1.92 18.91 -14.91
CA VAL A 198 1.50 20.28 -14.55
C VAL A 198 2.62 21.29 -14.81
N ILE A 199 3.84 20.99 -14.36
CA ILE A 199 5.01 21.86 -14.56
C ILE A 199 5.31 22.06 -16.05
N ASP A 200 5.28 21.01 -16.86
CA ASP A 200 5.51 21.09 -18.31
C ASP A 200 4.45 21.97 -19.00
N PHE A 201 3.20 21.91 -18.55
CA PHE A 201 2.15 22.80 -19.01
C PHE A 201 2.43 24.27 -18.65
N LEU A 202 2.90 24.53 -17.42
CA LEU A 202 3.27 25.89 -16.99
C LEU A 202 4.46 26.44 -17.78
N ILE A 203 5.50 25.65 -18.03
CA ILE A 203 6.65 26.04 -18.85
C ILE A 203 6.20 26.37 -20.28
N THR A 204 5.39 25.50 -20.88
CA THR A 204 4.87 25.68 -22.25
C THR A 204 4.07 26.98 -22.39
N ASN A 205 3.35 27.36 -21.34
CA ASN A 205 2.51 28.55 -21.29
C ASN A 205 3.12 29.71 -20.50
N LYS A 206 4.45 29.76 -20.32
CA LYS A 206 5.12 30.71 -19.41
C LYS A 206 4.82 32.21 -19.61
N ASN A 207 4.44 32.61 -20.81
CA ASN A 207 4.08 33.99 -21.13
C ASN A 207 2.56 34.27 -21.00
N SER A 208 1.79 33.25 -20.61
CA SER A 208 0.33 33.25 -20.62
C SER A 208 -0.27 32.97 -19.25
N TRP A 209 0.53 32.98 -18.19
CA TRP A 209 0.06 32.99 -16.82
C TRP A 209 0.87 33.97 -15.96
N LYS A 210 0.28 34.36 -14.83
CA LYS A 210 0.92 35.14 -13.78
C LYS A 210 0.39 34.71 -12.42
N ILE A 211 1.11 35.07 -11.37
CA ILE A 211 0.67 34.85 -9.99
C ILE A 211 -0.08 36.08 -9.51
N GLU A 212 -1.31 35.91 -9.03
CA GLU A 212 -2.11 36.94 -8.38
C GLU A 212 -2.53 36.47 -6.98
N GLY A 213 -1.87 37.02 -5.95
CA GLY A 213 -2.06 36.57 -4.57
C GLY A 213 -1.59 35.13 -4.38
N GLU A 214 -2.53 34.25 -4.05
CA GLU A 214 -2.33 32.80 -3.87
C GLU A 214 -2.79 31.98 -5.09
N ASN A 215 -3.11 32.63 -6.21
CA ASN A 215 -3.65 31.97 -7.39
C ASN A 215 -2.73 32.13 -8.60
N ILE A 216 -2.78 31.13 -9.49
CA ILE A 216 -2.28 31.25 -10.85
C ILE A 216 -3.42 31.70 -11.75
N VAL A 217 -3.18 32.72 -12.57
CA VAL A 217 -4.19 33.30 -13.48
C VAL A 217 -3.66 33.23 -14.90
N PHE A 218 -4.38 32.54 -15.77
CA PHE A 218 -4.06 32.46 -17.19
C PHE A 218 -4.68 33.61 -17.98
N ALA A 219 -4.02 33.98 -19.08
CA ALA A 219 -4.46 35.05 -19.97
C ALA A 219 -5.70 34.69 -20.79
N ASN A 220 -6.03 33.40 -20.93
CA ASN A 220 -7.17 32.91 -21.69
C ASN A 220 -7.87 31.75 -20.95
N GLN A 221 -9.13 31.52 -21.34
CA GLN A 221 -9.99 30.51 -20.72
C GLN A 221 -9.54 29.08 -21.02
N GLU A 222 -9.12 28.81 -22.26
CA GLU A 222 -8.67 27.47 -22.69
C GLU A 222 -7.49 26.95 -21.85
N SER A 223 -6.49 27.79 -21.58
CA SER A 223 -5.37 27.44 -20.70
C SER A 223 -5.80 27.23 -19.26
N SER A 224 -6.77 28.02 -18.76
CA SER A 224 -7.32 27.81 -17.41
C SER A 224 -8.04 26.47 -17.31
N GLU A 225 -8.89 26.13 -18.29
CA GLU A 225 -9.63 24.87 -18.34
C GLU A 225 -8.68 23.68 -18.43
N LYS A 226 -7.64 23.77 -19.27
CA LYS A 226 -6.65 22.69 -19.39
C LYS A 226 -5.81 22.51 -18.12
N PHE A 227 -5.46 23.60 -17.44
CA PHE A 227 -4.79 23.52 -16.14
C PHE A 227 -5.67 22.82 -15.10
N LEU A 228 -6.96 23.20 -15.02
CA LEU A 228 -7.91 22.55 -14.10
C LEU A 228 -8.11 21.07 -14.41
N GLU A 229 -8.16 20.70 -15.69
CA GLU A 229 -8.23 19.29 -16.12
C GLU A 229 -7.02 18.50 -15.61
N LEU A 230 -5.79 19.03 -15.75
CA LEU A 230 -4.58 18.40 -15.25
C LEU A 230 -4.57 18.24 -13.72
N ILE A 231 -5.07 19.25 -12.99
CA ILE A 231 -5.18 19.18 -11.54
C ILE A 231 -6.22 18.15 -11.12
N ASN A 232 -7.38 18.10 -11.79
CA ASN A 232 -8.42 17.12 -11.47
C ASN A 232 -7.96 15.69 -11.79
N ASP A 233 -7.35 15.47 -12.95
CA ASP A 233 -6.78 14.17 -13.32
C ASP A 233 -5.71 13.72 -12.31
N MET A 234 -4.86 14.64 -11.84
CA MET A 234 -3.91 14.36 -10.76
C MET A 234 -4.60 13.95 -9.46
N LEU A 235 -5.68 14.65 -9.06
CA LEU A 235 -6.41 14.36 -7.82
C LEU A 235 -7.19 13.03 -7.89
N GLU A 236 -7.75 12.69 -9.05
CA GLU A 236 -8.50 11.45 -9.27
C GLU A 236 -7.58 10.22 -9.31
N ASN A 237 -6.35 10.37 -9.78
CA ASN A 237 -5.37 9.29 -9.90
C ASN A 237 -4.38 9.21 -8.73
N ILE A 238 -4.68 9.84 -7.60
CA ILE A 238 -3.87 9.68 -6.39
C ILE A 238 -3.94 8.21 -5.96
N PRO A 239 -2.80 7.51 -5.83
CA PRO A 239 -2.72 6.15 -5.29
C PRO A 239 -3.30 6.08 -3.87
N GLY A 240 -3.96 4.99 -3.55
CA GLY A 240 -4.53 4.75 -2.22
C GLY A 240 -3.64 3.88 -1.35
N THR A 241 -4.06 3.69 -0.11
CA THR A 241 -3.45 2.74 0.80
C THR A 241 -3.77 1.32 0.31
N LEU A 242 -2.73 0.54 -0.01
CA LEU A 242 -2.90 -0.85 -0.41
C LEU A 242 -3.35 -1.70 0.78
N ILE A 243 -4.41 -2.45 0.58
CA ILE A 243 -4.94 -3.44 1.50
C ILE A 243 -4.74 -4.82 0.90
N GLU A 244 -4.09 -5.70 1.66
CA GLU A 244 -3.93 -7.12 1.31
C GLU A 244 -4.76 -7.99 2.26
N LYS A 245 -5.59 -8.87 1.69
CA LYS A 245 -6.38 -9.89 2.39
C LYS A 245 -6.20 -11.24 1.70
N ASP A 246 -6.62 -12.32 2.35
CA ASP A 246 -6.47 -13.68 1.82
C ASP A 246 -7.12 -13.89 0.45
N PHE A 247 -8.19 -13.15 0.15
CA PHE A 247 -8.89 -13.23 -1.13
C PHE A 247 -8.29 -12.36 -2.23
N GLY A 248 -7.46 -11.37 -1.91
CA GLY A 248 -6.95 -10.41 -2.88
C GLY A 248 -6.52 -9.07 -2.29
N THR A 249 -6.18 -8.15 -3.18
CA THR A 249 -5.73 -6.80 -2.85
C THR A 249 -6.66 -5.74 -3.41
N TYR A 250 -6.70 -4.58 -2.78
CA TYR A 250 -7.41 -3.38 -3.25
C TYR A 250 -6.85 -2.15 -2.56
N GLU A 251 -7.14 -0.96 -3.09
CA GLU A 251 -6.77 0.30 -2.46
C GLU A 251 -7.98 0.97 -1.81
N ILE A 252 -7.75 1.57 -0.65
CA ILE A 252 -8.68 2.55 -0.05
C ILE A 252 -8.10 3.96 -0.21
N PRO A 253 -8.92 5.03 -0.25
CA PRO A 253 -8.39 6.38 -0.22
C PRO A 253 -7.52 6.63 1.03
N VAL A 254 -6.51 7.49 0.89
CA VAL A 254 -5.50 7.74 1.95
C VAL A 254 -6.07 8.35 3.23
N ASP A 255 -7.24 8.99 3.16
CA ASP A 255 -7.97 9.55 4.28
C ASP A 255 -9.08 8.62 4.81
N TRP A 256 -9.05 7.36 4.41
CA TRP A 256 -9.87 6.28 4.95
C TRP A 256 -8.99 5.29 5.72
N ILE A 257 -9.54 4.72 6.79
CA ILE A 257 -8.84 3.74 7.62
C ILE A 257 -9.73 2.55 7.93
N GLU A 258 -9.10 1.42 8.25
CA GLU A 258 -9.83 0.25 8.76
C GLU A 258 -10.31 0.49 10.19
N SER A 259 -11.60 0.31 10.42
CA SER A 259 -12.19 0.30 11.76
C SER A 259 -11.93 -1.05 12.43
N VAL A 260 -10.72 -1.22 12.97
CA VAL A 260 -10.25 -2.47 13.60
C VAL A 260 -11.20 -2.98 14.69
N ALA A 261 -11.85 -2.07 15.43
CA ALA A 261 -12.81 -2.42 16.49
C ALA A 261 -14.10 -3.07 15.96
N HIS A 262 -14.43 -2.86 14.68
CA HIS A 262 -15.65 -3.36 14.03
C HIS A 262 -15.37 -4.40 12.94
N SER A 263 -14.12 -4.48 12.47
CA SER A 263 -13.65 -5.54 11.59
C SER A 263 -13.58 -6.90 12.29
N THR A 264 -13.69 -7.94 11.47
CA THR A 264 -13.47 -9.35 11.81
C THR A 264 -12.52 -9.96 10.80
N ASN A 265 -12.10 -11.21 11.01
CA ASN A 265 -11.21 -11.92 10.07
C ASN A 265 -11.83 -12.09 8.67
N ASP A 266 -13.16 -12.08 8.56
CA ASP A 266 -13.87 -12.33 7.30
C ASP A 266 -14.57 -11.09 6.74
N LYS A 267 -14.66 -10.00 7.51
CA LYS A 267 -15.36 -8.77 7.12
C LYS A 267 -14.67 -7.54 7.67
N PHE A 268 -14.23 -6.68 6.76
CA PHE A 268 -13.42 -5.50 7.07
C PHE A 268 -14.25 -4.25 6.87
N PHE A 269 -14.24 -3.34 7.85
CA PHE A 269 -14.97 -2.08 7.78
C PHE A 269 -14.01 -0.91 7.61
N TYR A 270 -14.33 -0.01 6.69
CA TYR A 270 -13.58 1.20 6.40
C TYR A 270 -14.45 2.42 6.65
N VAL A 271 -13.86 3.44 7.26
CA VAL A 271 -14.48 4.73 7.55
C VAL A 271 -13.48 5.83 7.26
N LYS A 272 -13.98 7.05 7.06
CA LYS A 272 -13.11 8.22 6.94
C LYS A 272 -12.37 8.46 8.26
N GLU A 273 -11.09 8.81 8.16
CA GLU A 273 -10.22 9.12 9.30
C GLU A 273 -10.84 10.23 10.18
N GLY A 274 -10.94 9.98 11.47
CA GLY A 274 -11.58 10.84 12.47
C GLY A 274 -13.07 10.54 12.72
N GLN A 275 -13.69 9.62 11.95
CA GLN A 275 -15.09 9.22 12.11
C GLN A 275 -15.27 7.86 12.80
N GLU A 276 -14.20 7.26 13.30
CA GLU A 276 -14.18 5.90 13.85
C GLU A 276 -15.12 5.72 15.05
N ASN A 277 -15.32 6.79 15.80
CA ASN A 277 -16.13 6.82 17.02
C ASN A 277 -17.51 7.46 16.80
N GLU A 278 -17.86 7.80 15.55
CA GLU A 278 -19.20 8.27 15.25
C GLU A 278 -20.21 7.12 15.44
N ASN A 279 -21.42 7.45 15.91
CA ASN A 279 -22.44 6.42 16.13
C ASN A 279 -22.95 5.80 14.82
N ARG A 280 -22.88 6.57 13.72
CA ARG A 280 -23.41 6.23 12.40
C ARG A 280 -22.52 6.87 11.31
N PRO A 281 -21.26 6.44 11.15
CA PRO A 281 -20.42 6.94 10.08
C PRO A 281 -20.87 6.36 8.75
N ASP A 282 -20.73 7.15 7.68
CA ASP A 282 -20.67 6.56 6.35
C ASP A 282 -19.52 5.55 6.32
N ASN A 283 -19.78 4.37 5.76
CA ASN A 283 -18.82 3.28 5.84
C ASN A 283 -18.92 2.35 4.64
N ILE A 284 -17.82 1.65 4.41
CA ILE A 284 -17.72 0.60 3.41
C ILE A 284 -17.28 -0.66 4.14
N SER A 285 -17.94 -1.78 3.87
CA SER A 285 -17.43 -3.08 4.29
C SER A 285 -17.05 -3.95 3.10
N VAL A 286 -15.96 -4.70 3.25
CA VAL A 286 -15.44 -5.60 2.22
C VAL A 286 -15.35 -7.00 2.82
N ASN A 287 -15.90 -7.99 2.11
CA ASN A 287 -15.77 -9.40 2.50
C ASN A 287 -15.85 -10.35 1.29
N GLU A 288 -15.17 -11.49 1.37
CA GLU A 288 -15.38 -12.59 0.43
C GLU A 288 -16.67 -13.35 0.81
N GLY A 289 -17.32 -13.93 -0.19
CA GLY A 289 -18.42 -14.89 -0.02
C GLY A 289 -18.36 -15.97 -1.09
N THR A 290 -19.12 -17.04 -0.87
CA THR A 290 -19.20 -18.16 -1.81
C THR A 290 -20.51 -18.13 -2.60
N ASN A 291 -20.47 -18.62 -3.83
CA ASN A 291 -21.66 -18.78 -4.66
C ASN A 291 -21.62 -20.12 -5.43
N LYS A 292 -22.72 -20.48 -6.09
CA LYS A 292 -22.89 -21.80 -6.74
C LYS A 292 -22.45 -21.84 -8.20
N TYR A 293 -22.00 -20.72 -8.74
CA TYR A 293 -21.80 -20.52 -10.16
C TYR A 293 -20.33 -20.20 -10.44
N PRO A 294 -19.74 -20.80 -11.49
CA PRO A 294 -18.48 -20.32 -12.02
C PRO A 294 -18.62 -18.90 -12.57
N ALA A 295 -17.49 -18.20 -12.75
CA ALA A 295 -17.46 -16.80 -13.18
C ALA A 295 -18.06 -16.60 -14.58
N ASP A 296 -18.00 -17.61 -15.47
CA ASP A 296 -18.62 -17.56 -16.80
C ASP A 296 -20.15 -17.71 -16.76
N GLU A 297 -20.72 -18.18 -15.65
CA GLU A 297 -22.17 -18.25 -15.39
C GLU A 297 -22.66 -17.10 -14.49
N HIS A 298 -21.93 -15.98 -14.44
CA HIS A 298 -22.19 -14.84 -13.56
C HIS A 298 -23.63 -14.28 -13.62
N GLU A 299 -24.33 -14.35 -14.75
CA GLU A 299 -25.73 -13.90 -14.84
C GLU A 299 -26.70 -14.75 -13.98
N LYS A 300 -26.40 -16.02 -13.75
CA LYS A 300 -27.17 -16.85 -12.81
C LYS A 300 -26.93 -16.42 -11.37
N PHE A 301 -25.69 -16.05 -11.06
CA PHE A 301 -25.33 -15.46 -9.76
C PHE A 301 -26.08 -14.14 -9.53
N ARG A 302 -26.06 -13.22 -10.50
CA ARG A 302 -26.83 -11.97 -10.47
C ARG A 302 -28.31 -12.21 -10.16
N SER A 303 -28.92 -13.15 -10.88
CA SER A 303 -30.33 -13.48 -10.73
C SER A 303 -30.64 -14.01 -9.33
N ALA A 304 -29.73 -14.80 -8.74
CA ALA A 304 -29.86 -15.29 -7.37
C ALA A 304 -29.81 -14.16 -6.34
N ILE A 305 -28.88 -13.21 -6.49
CA ILE A 305 -28.77 -12.04 -5.61
C ILE A 305 -30.02 -11.16 -5.72
N LEU A 306 -30.48 -10.86 -6.94
CA LEU A 306 -31.68 -10.06 -7.15
C LEU A 306 -32.91 -10.68 -6.46
N ASN A 307 -33.09 -12.00 -6.58
CA ASN A 307 -34.16 -12.72 -5.91
C ASN A 307 -34.03 -12.66 -4.38
N GLN A 308 -32.82 -12.84 -3.85
CA GLN A 308 -32.56 -12.75 -2.42
C GLN A 308 -32.91 -11.37 -1.86
N LEU A 309 -32.44 -10.30 -2.51
CA LEU A 309 -32.71 -8.92 -2.09
C LEU A 309 -34.20 -8.59 -2.21
N SER A 310 -34.87 -9.01 -3.29
CA SER A 310 -36.31 -8.82 -3.46
C SER A 310 -37.12 -9.51 -2.35
N MET A 311 -36.70 -10.71 -1.92
CA MET A 311 -37.32 -11.40 -0.79
C MET A 311 -37.08 -10.70 0.55
N GLN A 312 -35.89 -10.11 0.75
CA GLN A 312 -35.56 -9.36 1.97
C GLN A 312 -36.35 -8.04 2.08
N ILE A 313 -36.55 -7.35 0.97
CA ILE A 313 -37.32 -6.10 0.90
C ILE A 313 -38.82 -6.35 1.11
N GLY A 314 -39.32 -7.54 0.75
CA GLY A 314 -40.69 -7.96 1.07
C GLY A 314 -41.80 -7.15 0.38
N GLY A 315 -41.48 -6.36 -0.65
CA GLY A 315 -42.43 -5.52 -1.37
C GLY A 315 -42.74 -4.18 -0.69
N ASP A 316 -41.87 -3.69 0.18
CA ASP A 316 -41.96 -2.33 0.71
C ASP A 316 -41.85 -1.30 -0.44
N GLU A 317 -42.94 -0.58 -0.70
CA GLU A 317 -43.01 0.44 -1.76
C GLU A 317 -42.05 1.64 -1.51
N ASN A 318 -41.49 1.76 -0.30
CA ASN A 318 -40.52 2.81 0.04
C ASN A 318 -39.07 2.42 -0.23
N VAL A 319 -38.81 1.20 -0.72
CA VAL A 319 -37.47 0.71 -1.01
C VAL A 319 -37.28 0.49 -2.51
N GLU A 320 -36.38 1.27 -3.10
CA GLU A 320 -36.01 1.12 -4.51
C GLU A 320 -34.83 0.13 -4.67
N LEU A 321 -34.93 -0.79 -5.63
CA LEU A 321 -33.87 -1.74 -5.98
C LEU A 321 -33.47 -1.59 -7.46
N ASN A 322 -32.26 -1.07 -7.70
CA ASN A 322 -31.68 -0.92 -9.04
C ASN A 322 -30.51 -1.87 -9.24
N ALA A 323 -30.40 -2.53 -10.41
CA ALA A 323 -29.35 -3.51 -10.70
C ALA A 323 -28.60 -3.16 -12.00
N ASN A 324 -27.30 -2.90 -11.89
CA ASN A 324 -26.42 -2.58 -13.02
C ASN A 324 -25.24 -3.56 -13.11
N GLY A 325 -24.70 -3.75 -14.31
CA GLY A 325 -23.49 -4.54 -14.55
C GLY A 325 -22.38 -3.65 -15.11
N SER A 326 -21.16 -3.84 -14.63
CA SER A 326 -19.95 -3.13 -15.07
C SER A 326 -18.73 -4.03 -14.97
N ASN A 327 -17.54 -3.47 -15.20
CA ASN A 327 -16.27 -4.14 -14.99
C ASN A 327 -15.35 -3.30 -14.08
N THR A 328 -14.51 -3.96 -13.29
CA THR A 328 -13.37 -3.31 -12.64
C THR A 328 -12.36 -2.85 -13.71
N LYS A 329 -11.41 -1.97 -13.35
CA LYS A 329 -10.30 -1.61 -14.26
C LYS A 329 -9.41 -2.82 -14.61
N ASN A 330 -9.39 -3.83 -13.74
CA ASN A 330 -8.72 -5.11 -13.97
C ASN A 330 -9.58 -6.13 -14.76
N GLY A 331 -10.77 -5.75 -15.22
CA GLY A 331 -11.60 -6.53 -16.14
C GLY A 331 -12.59 -7.50 -15.48
N TYR A 332 -12.70 -7.55 -14.16
CA TYR A 332 -13.64 -8.46 -13.47
C TYR A 332 -15.07 -7.95 -13.58
N VAL A 333 -16.04 -8.86 -13.72
CA VAL A 333 -17.46 -8.51 -13.74
C VAL A 333 -17.89 -8.00 -12.36
N VAL A 334 -18.65 -6.90 -12.35
CA VAL A 334 -19.22 -6.31 -11.14
C VAL A 334 -20.73 -6.15 -11.31
N TYR A 335 -21.48 -6.54 -10.27
CA TYR A 335 -22.90 -6.21 -10.17
C TYR A 335 -23.17 -5.24 -9.03
N THR A 336 -23.87 -4.15 -9.34
CA THR A 336 -24.24 -3.11 -8.37
C THR A 336 -25.72 -3.18 -8.06
N PHE A 337 -26.06 -3.25 -6.78
CA PHE A 337 -27.42 -3.16 -6.27
C PHE A 337 -27.55 -1.98 -5.33
N ASN A 338 -28.37 -0.99 -5.70
CA ASN A 338 -28.65 0.16 -4.84
C ASN A 338 -30.00 -0.04 -4.14
N ILE A 339 -30.00 0.16 -2.83
CA ILE A 339 -31.13 -0.03 -1.91
C ILE A 339 -31.29 1.26 -1.10
N LYS A 340 -32.40 1.96 -1.27
CA LYS A 340 -32.68 3.20 -0.53
C LYS A 340 -33.80 2.99 0.47
N ASP A 341 -33.54 3.24 1.76
CA ASP A 341 -34.54 3.27 2.84
C ASP A 341 -34.44 4.59 3.60
N LYS A 342 -35.38 5.50 3.31
CA LYS A 342 -35.45 6.86 3.88
C LYS A 342 -34.14 7.63 3.70
N ASP A 343 -33.42 7.88 4.79
CA ASP A 343 -32.18 8.65 4.86
C ASP A 343 -30.94 7.74 4.84
N THR A 344 -31.11 6.45 4.56
CA THR A 344 -30.02 5.48 4.46
C THR A 344 -30.00 4.90 3.06
N THR A 345 -28.86 5.02 2.39
CA THR A 345 -28.61 4.36 1.12
C THR A 345 -27.58 3.27 1.33
N THR A 346 -27.90 2.08 0.84
CA THR A 346 -27.00 0.95 0.80
C THR A 346 -26.71 0.61 -0.65
N THR A 347 -25.43 0.61 -1.03
CA THR A 347 -25.00 0.14 -2.35
C THR A 347 -24.13 -1.09 -2.19
N GLN A 348 -24.51 -2.19 -2.83
CA GLN A 348 -23.80 -3.46 -2.79
C GLN A 348 -23.18 -3.76 -4.15
N TYR A 349 -21.85 -3.87 -4.17
CA TYR A 349 -21.07 -4.21 -5.35
C TYR A 349 -20.51 -5.61 -5.19
N TYR A 350 -20.81 -6.48 -6.15
CA TYR A 350 -20.38 -7.87 -6.17
C TYR A 350 -19.36 -8.07 -7.29
N ILE A 351 -18.08 -8.15 -6.94
CA ILE A 351 -17.02 -8.55 -7.86
C ILE A 351 -17.05 -10.06 -7.99
N VAL A 352 -17.27 -10.56 -9.20
CA VAL A 352 -17.51 -11.99 -9.45
C VAL A 352 -16.19 -12.74 -9.61
N GLY A 353 -16.09 -13.90 -8.96
CA GLY A 353 -15.04 -14.91 -9.17
C GLY A 353 -15.62 -16.31 -9.32
N ASP A 354 -14.78 -17.31 -9.56
CA ASP A 354 -15.21 -18.70 -9.71
C ASP A 354 -15.75 -19.26 -8.40
N TYR A 355 -17.06 -19.55 -8.36
CA TYR A 355 -17.78 -20.04 -7.17
C TYR A 355 -17.66 -19.14 -5.94
N LYS A 356 -17.26 -17.88 -6.14
CA LYS A 356 -17.03 -16.91 -5.06
C LYS A 356 -17.27 -15.47 -5.53
N TYR A 357 -17.30 -14.53 -4.60
CA TYR A 357 -17.42 -13.11 -4.88
C TYR A 357 -16.76 -12.28 -3.78
N VAL A 358 -16.36 -11.06 -4.10
CA VAL A 358 -16.11 -10.02 -3.10
C VAL A 358 -17.30 -9.09 -3.07
N LEU A 359 -17.85 -8.86 -1.88
CA LEU A 359 -18.89 -7.88 -1.63
C LEU A 359 -18.25 -6.63 -1.05
N ILE A 360 -18.39 -5.52 -1.76
CA ILE A 360 -18.19 -4.17 -1.26
C ILE A 360 -19.57 -3.63 -0.92
N HIS A 361 -19.84 -3.40 0.35
CA HIS A 361 -21.12 -2.94 0.85
C HIS A 361 -20.92 -1.55 1.45
N GLU A 362 -21.37 -0.56 0.70
CA GLU A 362 -21.39 0.85 1.04
C GLU A 362 -22.67 1.20 1.79
N THR A 363 -22.56 1.93 2.89
CA THR A 363 -23.69 2.49 3.64
C THR A 363 -23.48 3.97 3.87
N THR A 364 -24.41 4.80 3.38
CA THR A 364 -24.39 6.25 3.55
C THR A 364 -25.64 6.75 4.27
N PHE A 365 -25.47 7.77 5.11
CA PHE A 365 -26.55 8.42 5.86
C PHE A 365 -26.83 9.81 5.28
N GLY A 366 -27.26 9.83 4.02
CA GLY A 366 -27.41 11.03 3.20
C GLY A 366 -26.76 10.84 1.83
N ASP A 367 -26.62 11.91 1.06
CA ASP A 367 -25.85 11.89 -0.19
C ASP A 367 -24.37 12.10 0.12
N SER A 368 -23.50 11.18 -0.30
CA SER A 368 -22.08 11.15 0.07
C SER A 368 -21.18 10.78 -1.11
N ASN A 369 -20.94 11.74 -2.01
CA ASN A 369 -20.02 11.59 -3.15
C ASN A 369 -18.62 11.08 -2.75
N GLU A 370 -18.20 11.41 -1.52
CA GLU A 370 -16.93 10.95 -0.96
C GLU A 370 -16.91 9.45 -0.72
N THR A 371 -17.97 8.90 -0.11
CA THR A 371 -18.11 7.46 0.12
C THR A 371 -18.28 6.71 -1.19
N ASP A 372 -19.05 7.27 -2.14
CA ASP A 372 -19.20 6.71 -3.48
C ASP A 372 -17.83 6.59 -4.17
N SER A 373 -16.99 7.63 -4.07
CA SER A 373 -15.64 7.65 -4.65
C SER A 373 -14.70 6.66 -3.97
N ALA A 374 -14.81 6.49 -2.65
CA ALA A 374 -14.04 5.51 -1.89
C ALA A 374 -14.40 4.08 -2.28
N ALA A 375 -15.71 3.78 -2.42
CA ALA A 375 -16.17 2.48 -2.88
C ALA A 375 -15.70 2.19 -4.31
N GLN A 376 -15.81 3.17 -5.21
CA GLN A 376 -15.34 3.02 -6.58
C GLN A 376 -13.83 2.76 -6.66
N LYS A 377 -13.02 3.38 -5.80
CA LYS A 377 -11.58 3.12 -5.74
C LYS A 377 -11.26 1.68 -5.36
N ILE A 378 -11.95 1.14 -4.34
CA ILE A 378 -11.81 -0.28 -3.95
C ILE A 378 -12.15 -1.19 -5.13
N ILE A 379 -13.25 -0.92 -5.84
CA ILE A 379 -13.71 -1.71 -6.99
C ILE A 379 -12.70 -1.66 -8.15
N ASP A 380 -12.24 -0.46 -8.48
CA ASP A 380 -11.34 -0.20 -9.60
C ASP A 380 -9.98 -0.89 -9.42
N THR A 381 -9.48 -0.90 -8.19
CA THR A 381 -8.14 -1.37 -7.86
C THR A 381 -8.10 -2.83 -7.43
N PHE A 382 -9.26 -3.44 -7.17
CA PHE A 382 -9.35 -4.83 -6.72
C PHE A 382 -8.66 -5.81 -7.66
N LYS A 383 -7.83 -6.69 -7.11
CA LYS A 383 -7.17 -7.84 -7.76
C LYS A 383 -7.37 -9.08 -6.91
N TRP A 384 -7.77 -10.18 -7.55
CA TRP A 384 -7.80 -11.49 -6.88
C TRP A 384 -6.38 -11.93 -6.52
N LYS A 385 -6.21 -12.57 -5.36
CA LYS A 385 -4.95 -13.25 -5.04
C LYS A 385 -4.75 -14.38 -6.06
N GLU A 386 -3.59 -14.39 -6.74
CA GLU A 386 -3.23 -15.47 -7.65
C GLU A 386 -3.11 -16.78 -6.84
N GLN A 387 -3.69 -17.87 -7.33
CA GLN A 387 -3.46 -19.17 -6.73
C GLN A 387 -2.09 -19.65 -7.18
N GLU A 388 -1.18 -19.90 -6.23
CA GLU A 388 0.07 -20.60 -6.52
C GLU A 388 -0.28 -21.97 -7.14
N GLU A 389 0.18 -22.20 -8.38
CA GLU A 389 -0.03 -23.46 -9.12
C GLU A 389 0.76 -24.64 -8.54
#